data_AF-A0A1Q9SE14-F1
#
_entry.id   AF-A0A1Q9SE14-F1
#
_cell.length_a   1.000
_cell.length_b   1.000
_cell.length_c   1.000
_cell.angle_alpha   90.00
_cell.angle_beta   90.00
_cell.angle_gamma   90.00
#
_symmetry.space_group_name_H-M   'P 1'
#
loop_
_entity.id
_entity.type
_entity.pdbx_description
1 polymer ?
#
loop_
_entity_poly.entity_id
_entity_poly.type
_entity_poly.pdbx_seq_one_letter_code
_entity_poly.pdbx_strand_id
1 'polypeptide(L)'
;MAAGIVAVAGLGLAGCNTEGPEEGTDVEDVSEGEVLESSPAPDNNPTAGDTFIGNYDQDFYDESETYAGQEVTLSAEVTETLSTDTFVIAGASGTAVDPLLIVEEQEIPPLDDGQVVQVTGTVAQDFDIAATEDELGIDLEDELYADYEGEPYLMATRGEILEQE
;
A
#
# COMPACT_ATOMS: atom_id res chain seq x y z
N MET A 1 43.53 55.74 0.77
CA MET A 1 42.61 54.61 0.55
C MET A 1 42.66 54.26 -0.93
N ALA A 2 42.81 52.96 -1.23
CA ALA A 2 42.48 52.21 -2.47
C ALA A 2 43.00 52.79 -3.81
N ALA A 3 43.99 52.21 -4.51
CA ALA A 3 44.00 50.89 -5.19
C ALA A 3 42.79 50.73 -6.13
N GLY A 4 42.91 50.52 -7.44
CA GLY A 4 44.03 50.32 -8.36
C GLY A 4 43.38 49.90 -9.69
N ILE A 5 43.67 50.60 -10.77
CA ILE A 5 43.01 50.46 -12.08
C ILE A 5 43.79 49.43 -12.90
N VAL A 6 43.13 48.42 -13.48
CA VAL A 6 43.62 47.73 -14.69
C VAL A 6 42.46 47.52 -15.64
N ALA A 7 42.58 48.16 -16.80
CA ALA A 7 41.73 47.99 -17.97
C ALA A 7 42.33 46.91 -18.88
N VAL A 8 41.49 46.09 -19.50
CA VAL A 8 41.85 45.31 -20.70
C VAL A 8 40.71 45.47 -21.71
N ALA A 9 41.06 46.03 -22.87
CA ALA A 9 40.19 46.17 -24.03
C ALA A 9 40.48 45.06 -25.04
N GLY A 10 39.44 44.50 -25.65
CA GLY A 10 39.52 43.59 -26.79
C GLY A 10 38.19 43.57 -27.56
N LEU A 11 38.28 43.74 -28.88
CA LEU A 11 37.24 44.16 -29.83
C LEU A 11 36.51 42.98 -30.51
N GLY A 12 35.29 43.19 -31.05
CA GLY A 12 34.82 42.40 -32.22
C GLY A 12 33.31 42.21 -32.47
N LEU A 13 32.67 43.22 -33.08
CA LEU A 13 31.67 43.19 -34.18
C LEU A 13 30.52 42.13 -34.27
N ALA A 14 29.29 42.65 -34.09
CA ALA A 14 28.11 42.62 -34.98
C ALA A 14 27.38 41.32 -35.39
N GLY A 15 26.06 41.32 -35.11
CA GLY A 15 24.98 40.61 -35.81
C GLY A 15 24.30 39.53 -34.95
N CYS A 16 22.99 39.44 -34.77
CA CYS A 16 21.85 40.11 -35.38
C CYS A 16 20.71 40.16 -34.35
N ASN A 17 19.88 41.19 -34.50
CA ASN A 17 18.71 41.50 -33.70
C ASN A 17 17.67 40.35 -33.73
N THR A 18 17.17 39.92 -32.57
CA THR A 18 15.85 39.28 -32.44
C THR A 18 15.24 39.74 -31.13
N GLU A 19 14.18 40.52 -31.31
CA GLU A 19 13.29 41.08 -30.31
C GLU A 19 12.55 39.97 -29.53
N GLY A 20 12.38 40.19 -28.23
CA GLY A 20 11.48 39.43 -27.36
C GLY A 20 11.66 39.86 -25.90
N PRO A 21 10.63 40.39 -25.22
CA PRO A 21 10.74 40.79 -23.82
C PRO A 21 10.36 39.62 -22.92
N GLU A 22 11.29 39.12 -22.11
CA GLU A 22 10.94 38.20 -21.02
C GLU A 22 11.67 38.70 -19.75
N GLU A 23 11.14 39.78 -19.16
CA GLU A 23 11.46 40.13 -17.78
C GLU A 23 10.66 39.24 -16.84
N GLY A 24 11.40 38.44 -16.08
CA GLY A 24 11.22 38.31 -14.64
C GLY A 24 10.02 37.51 -14.16
N THR A 25 10.24 36.22 -13.88
CA THR A 25 9.58 35.58 -12.75
C THR A 25 10.66 35.04 -11.82
N ASP A 26 10.59 35.50 -10.57
CA ASP A 26 11.41 35.09 -9.44
C ASP A 26 11.39 33.57 -9.29
N VAL A 27 12.58 33.00 -9.11
CA VAL A 27 12.73 31.60 -8.70
C VAL A 27 12.37 31.50 -7.22
N GLU A 28 11.12 31.13 -6.94
CA GLU A 28 10.70 30.71 -5.62
C GLU A 28 11.24 29.32 -5.28
N ASP A 29 11.50 29.16 -3.99
CA ASP A 29 12.06 28.05 -3.24
C ASP A 29 11.62 26.65 -3.70
N VAL A 30 12.59 25.79 -4.05
CA VAL A 30 12.37 24.34 -4.11
C VAL A 30 12.58 23.75 -2.73
N SER A 31 11.48 23.53 -2.01
CA SER A 31 11.41 22.62 -0.86
C SER A 31 10.20 21.70 -1.02
N GLU A 32 10.52 20.44 -1.26
CA GLU A 32 9.77 19.18 -1.19
C GLU A 32 8.31 19.26 -0.75
N GLY A 33 7.40 18.90 -1.67
CA GLY A 33 5.99 18.74 -1.37
C GLY A 33 5.12 18.50 -2.61
N GLU A 34 5.57 17.72 -3.59
CA GLU A 34 4.67 17.18 -4.61
C GLU A 34 4.00 15.94 -4.03
N VAL A 35 2.87 16.15 -3.38
CA VAL A 35 1.82 15.13 -3.31
C VAL A 35 0.78 15.51 -4.35
N LEU A 36 0.36 14.49 -5.09
CA LEU A 36 -0.78 14.46 -6.02
C LEU A 36 -0.44 15.15 -7.38
N GLU A 37 -0.56 14.55 -8.56
CA GLU A 37 -1.62 13.66 -9.05
C GLU A 37 -1.17 12.88 -10.31
N SER A 38 -1.86 11.76 -10.53
CA SER A 38 -2.20 11.11 -11.82
C SER A 38 -1.39 9.87 -12.25
N SER A 39 -2.12 8.76 -12.18
CA SER A 39 -1.79 7.37 -12.51
C SER A 39 -1.03 7.13 -13.81
N PRO A 40 0.08 6.38 -13.78
CA PRO A 40 0.36 5.40 -14.81
C PRO A 40 -0.44 4.11 -14.55
N ALA A 41 -0.82 3.43 -15.64
CA ALA A 41 -1.44 2.09 -15.63
C ALA A 41 -0.58 1.07 -14.86
N PRO A 42 -1.13 -0.05 -14.35
CA PRO A 42 -0.39 -0.98 -13.52
C PRO A 42 0.70 -1.71 -14.34
N ASP A 43 1.91 -1.16 -14.31
CA ASP A 43 3.12 -1.89 -14.62
C ASP A 43 3.33 -2.89 -13.46
N ASN A 44 3.19 -4.18 -13.77
CA ASN A 44 3.19 -5.29 -12.80
C ASN A 44 4.61 -5.55 -12.27
N ASN A 45 5.16 -4.59 -11.53
CA ASN A 45 6.38 -4.76 -10.76
C ASN A 45 6.20 -4.01 -9.44
N PRO A 46 5.93 -4.69 -8.30
CA PRO A 46 5.77 -4.01 -7.03
C PRO A 46 7.09 -3.33 -6.67
N THR A 47 7.14 -2.00 -6.77
CA THR A 47 8.21 -1.23 -6.14
C THR A 47 7.85 -1.15 -4.67
N ALA A 48 8.82 -1.36 -3.78
CA ALA A 48 8.64 -1.12 -2.35
C ALA A 48 8.20 0.34 -2.14
N GLY A 49 6.88 0.56 -2.04
CA GLY A 49 6.25 1.87 -2.14
C GLY A 49 4.83 1.88 -2.75
N ASP A 50 4.43 0.84 -3.50
CA ASP A 50 3.12 0.75 -4.19
C ASP A 50 2.08 -0.14 -3.47
N THR A 51 2.40 -0.66 -2.28
CA THR A 51 1.50 -1.48 -1.46
C THR A 51 0.19 -0.74 -1.22
N PHE A 52 -0.95 -1.36 -1.56
CA PHE A 52 -2.27 -0.79 -1.22
C PHE A 52 -2.36 -0.64 0.31
N ILE A 53 -2.70 0.55 0.80
CA ILE A 53 -2.92 0.81 2.22
C ILE A 53 -4.29 1.45 2.36
N GLY A 54 -5.21 0.74 3.00
CA GLY A 54 -6.59 1.20 3.11
C GLY A 54 -7.42 0.35 4.06
N ASN A 55 -8.69 0.70 4.20
CA ASN A 55 -9.63 -0.12 4.93
C ASN A 55 -10.06 -1.32 4.07
N TYR A 56 -10.40 -2.42 4.72
CA TYR A 56 -11.09 -3.51 4.05
C TYR A 56 -12.56 -3.12 3.84
N ASP A 57 -12.96 -2.93 2.59
CA ASP A 57 -14.27 -2.45 2.16
C ASP A 57 -14.72 -3.20 0.88
N GLN A 58 -15.98 -3.00 0.48
CA GLN A 58 -16.54 -3.62 -0.71
C GLN A 58 -15.77 -3.30 -2.01
N ASP A 59 -15.20 -2.10 -2.12
CA ASP A 59 -14.36 -1.70 -3.26
C ASP A 59 -13.11 -2.58 -3.36
N PHE A 60 -12.39 -2.76 -2.24
CA PHE A 60 -11.22 -3.63 -2.19
C PHE A 60 -11.59 -5.09 -2.49
N TYR A 61 -12.71 -5.57 -1.96
CA TYR A 61 -13.17 -6.93 -2.22
C TYR A 61 -13.48 -7.18 -3.70
N ASP A 62 -14.19 -6.25 -4.36
CA ASP A 62 -14.51 -6.35 -5.80
C ASP A 62 -13.24 -6.28 -6.67
N GLU A 63 -12.22 -5.54 -6.23
CA GLU A 63 -10.92 -5.44 -6.90
C GLU A 63 -9.85 -6.43 -6.38
N SER A 64 -10.19 -7.37 -5.49
CA SER A 64 -9.22 -8.28 -4.84
C SER A 64 -8.37 -9.07 -5.85
N GLU A 65 -8.98 -9.49 -6.97
CA GLU A 65 -8.28 -10.16 -8.08
C GLU A 65 -7.14 -9.31 -8.68
N THR A 66 -7.29 -7.98 -8.68
CA THR A 66 -6.25 -7.06 -9.14
C THR A 66 -5.05 -7.08 -8.21
N TYR A 67 -5.28 -7.30 -6.91
CA TYR A 67 -4.23 -7.34 -5.88
C TYR A 67 -3.61 -8.73 -5.68
N ALA A 68 -4.10 -9.76 -6.38
CA ALA A 68 -3.58 -11.12 -6.26
C ALA A 68 -2.05 -11.19 -6.46
N GLY A 69 -1.35 -11.81 -5.50
CA GLY A 69 0.11 -11.91 -5.45
C GLY A 69 0.83 -10.62 -5.05
N GLN A 70 0.10 -9.56 -4.71
CA GLN A 70 0.66 -8.30 -4.22
C GLN A 70 0.55 -8.21 -2.71
N GLU A 71 1.55 -7.59 -2.08
CA GLU A 71 1.47 -7.21 -0.67
C GLU A 71 0.56 -5.99 -0.54
N VAL A 72 -0.38 -6.05 0.40
CA VAL A 72 -1.31 -4.99 0.77
C VAL A 72 -1.35 -4.82 2.27
N THR A 73 -1.88 -3.71 2.73
CA THR A 73 -2.13 -3.40 4.15
C THR A 73 -3.59 -3.00 4.31
N LEU A 74 -4.33 -3.81 5.07
CA LEU A 74 -5.76 -3.66 5.27
C LEU A 74 -6.05 -3.31 6.73
N SER A 75 -6.86 -2.28 6.93
CA SER A 75 -7.41 -1.89 8.23
C SER A 75 -8.86 -2.37 8.34
N ALA A 76 -9.16 -3.17 9.36
CA ALA A 76 -10.46 -3.84 9.49
C ALA A 76 -10.75 -4.27 10.93
N GLU A 77 -11.97 -4.73 11.20
CA GLU A 77 -12.35 -5.28 12.50
C GLU A 77 -12.25 -6.80 12.48
N VAL A 78 -11.59 -7.39 13.49
CA VAL A 78 -11.56 -8.84 13.69
C VAL A 78 -12.95 -9.29 14.10
N THR A 79 -13.58 -10.10 13.27
CA THR A 79 -14.94 -10.61 13.52
C THR A 79 -14.89 -11.91 14.32
N GLU A 80 -13.94 -12.79 13.99
CA GLU A 80 -13.81 -14.09 14.64
C GLU A 80 -12.36 -14.58 14.55
N THR A 81 -11.86 -15.21 15.61
CA THR A 81 -10.59 -15.94 15.59
C THR A 81 -10.88 -17.44 15.45
N LEU A 82 -10.45 -18.04 14.35
CA LEU A 82 -10.73 -19.45 14.05
C LEU A 82 -9.73 -20.38 14.73
N SER A 83 -8.45 -20.02 14.67
CA SER A 83 -7.32 -20.78 15.21
C SER A 83 -6.23 -19.85 15.74
N THR A 84 -5.12 -20.42 16.21
CA THR A 84 -3.96 -19.62 16.65
C THR A 84 -3.34 -18.84 15.50
N ASP A 85 -3.35 -19.40 14.30
CA ASP A 85 -2.68 -18.87 13.11
C ASP A 85 -3.67 -18.32 12.07
N THR A 86 -4.97 -18.23 12.40
CA THR A 86 -5.99 -17.76 11.45
C THR A 86 -7.11 -17.01 12.14
N PHE A 87 -7.55 -15.92 11.52
CA PHE A 87 -8.67 -15.11 11.98
C PHE A 87 -9.39 -14.49 10.79
N VAL A 88 -10.58 -13.97 11.04
CA VAL A 88 -11.46 -13.40 10.03
C VAL A 88 -11.62 -11.92 10.32
N ILE A 89 -11.41 -11.11 9.29
CA ILE A 89 -11.72 -9.68 9.36
C ILE A 89 -12.96 -9.39 8.54
N ALA A 90 -13.74 -8.42 8.97
CA ALA A 90 -14.79 -7.82 8.16
C ALA A 90 -14.58 -6.31 8.13
N GLY A 91 -15.22 -5.66 7.17
CA GLY A 91 -15.10 -4.21 7.05
C GLY A 91 -15.52 -3.50 8.33
N ALA A 92 -15.04 -2.27 8.50
CA ALA A 92 -15.29 -1.49 9.71
C ALA A 92 -16.79 -1.38 10.03
N SER A 93 -17.13 -1.29 11.32
CA SER A 93 -18.49 -1.13 11.85
C SER A 93 -19.42 -0.30 10.94
N GLY A 94 -20.39 -0.98 10.30
CA GLY A 94 -21.39 -0.36 9.43
C GLY A 94 -21.11 -0.47 7.92
N THR A 95 -20.01 -1.10 7.54
CA THR A 95 -19.75 -1.54 6.16
C THR A 95 -20.30 -2.96 5.97
N ALA A 96 -20.83 -3.23 4.78
CA ALA A 96 -21.32 -4.55 4.40
C ALA A 96 -20.39 -5.06 3.31
N VAL A 97 -19.39 -5.83 3.72
CA VAL A 97 -18.47 -6.57 2.87
C VAL A 97 -18.41 -8.00 3.41
N ASP A 98 -18.17 -8.95 2.54
CA ASP A 98 -17.99 -10.34 2.93
C ASP A 98 -16.78 -10.47 3.87
N PRO A 99 -16.77 -11.40 4.84
CA PRO A 99 -15.59 -11.67 5.64
C PRO A 99 -14.38 -12.07 4.78
N LEU A 100 -13.18 -11.63 5.18
CA LEU A 100 -11.92 -12.08 4.59
C LEU A 100 -11.17 -12.97 5.57
N LEU A 101 -10.80 -14.16 5.12
CA LEU A 101 -9.91 -15.05 5.86
C LEU A 101 -8.48 -14.50 5.86
N ILE A 102 -7.90 -14.39 7.04
CA ILE A 102 -6.51 -14.06 7.26
C ILE A 102 -5.78 -15.28 7.80
N VAL A 103 -4.69 -15.63 7.12
CA VAL A 103 -3.81 -16.74 7.50
C VAL A 103 -2.44 -16.18 7.86
N GLU A 104 -1.96 -16.44 9.05
CA GLU A 104 -0.69 -15.95 9.56
C GLU A 104 0.48 -16.74 8.95
N GLU A 105 1.22 -16.09 8.04
CA GLU A 105 2.51 -16.61 7.54
C GLU A 105 3.62 -16.34 8.56
N GLN A 106 3.48 -15.27 9.34
CA GLN A 106 4.40 -14.88 10.42
C GLN A 106 3.62 -14.58 11.70
N GLU A 107 4.25 -14.84 12.84
CA GLU A 107 3.66 -14.59 14.17
C GLU A 107 3.26 -13.11 14.32
N ILE A 108 1.97 -12.86 14.55
CA ILE A 108 1.42 -11.55 14.89
C ILE A 108 0.97 -11.52 16.37
N PRO A 109 0.82 -10.35 17.00
CA PRO A 109 0.26 -10.26 18.34
C PRO A 109 -1.13 -10.92 18.42
N PRO A 110 -1.48 -11.56 19.56
CA PRO A 110 -2.78 -12.18 19.73
C PRO A 110 -3.89 -11.14 19.63
N LEU A 111 -4.93 -11.48 18.85
CA LEU A 111 -6.08 -10.64 18.58
C LEU A 111 -7.33 -11.16 19.30
N ASP A 112 -8.22 -10.26 19.70
CA ASP A 112 -9.55 -10.56 20.25
C ASP A 112 -10.64 -10.11 19.27
N ASP A 113 -11.83 -10.70 19.40
CA ASP A 113 -13.01 -10.27 18.64
C ASP A 113 -13.37 -8.79 18.89
N GLY A 114 -13.78 -8.10 17.83
CA GLY A 114 -14.13 -6.68 17.84
C GLY A 114 -12.93 -5.73 17.90
N GLN A 115 -11.69 -6.21 17.83
CA GLN A 115 -10.52 -5.35 17.73
C GLN A 115 -10.35 -4.82 16.31
N VAL A 116 -10.07 -3.51 16.21
CA VAL A 116 -9.65 -2.90 14.94
C VAL A 116 -8.17 -3.12 14.78
N VAL A 117 -7.78 -3.73 13.67
CA VAL A 117 -6.40 -4.12 13.37
C VAL A 117 -5.99 -3.59 12.01
N GLN A 118 -4.68 -3.49 11.82
CA GLN A 118 -4.05 -3.25 10.53
C GLN A 118 -3.17 -4.45 10.21
N VAL A 119 -3.47 -5.14 9.10
CA VAL A 119 -2.81 -6.37 8.69
C VAL A 119 -2.11 -6.13 7.36
N THR A 120 -0.82 -6.40 7.30
CA THR A 120 -0.03 -6.42 6.08
C THR A 120 0.19 -7.88 5.64
N GLY A 121 -0.07 -8.16 4.38
CA GLY A 121 0.07 -9.51 3.84
C GLY A 121 -0.08 -9.57 2.33
N THR A 122 0.15 -10.75 1.76
CA THR A 122 -0.01 -11.01 0.34
C THR A 122 -1.43 -11.48 0.06
N VAL A 123 -2.11 -10.87 -0.92
CA VAL A 123 -3.44 -11.32 -1.35
C VAL A 123 -3.29 -12.60 -2.15
N ALA A 124 -4.05 -13.63 -1.78
CA ALA A 124 -4.12 -14.89 -2.49
C ALA A 124 -5.58 -15.19 -2.87
N GLN A 125 -5.76 -15.88 -3.99
CA GLN A 125 -7.07 -16.25 -4.51
C GLN A 125 -7.24 -17.77 -4.43
N ASP A 126 -8.49 -18.23 -4.52
CA ASP A 126 -8.81 -19.67 -4.60
C ASP A 126 -8.24 -20.41 -3.38
N PHE A 127 -8.67 -20.00 -2.18
CA PHE A 127 -8.22 -20.63 -0.94
C PHE A 127 -8.47 -22.14 -0.97
N ASP A 128 -7.40 -22.90 -0.76
CA ASP A 128 -7.40 -24.36 -0.74
C ASP A 128 -6.72 -24.80 0.56
N ILE A 129 -7.48 -25.51 1.38
CA ILE A 129 -7.07 -25.92 2.73
C ILE A 129 -5.77 -26.74 2.65
N ALA A 130 -5.74 -27.75 1.79
CA ALA A 130 -4.59 -28.66 1.67
C ALA A 130 -3.33 -27.95 1.17
N ALA A 131 -3.46 -27.00 0.24
CA ALA A 131 -2.35 -26.21 -0.26
C ALA A 131 -1.79 -25.28 0.83
N THR A 132 -2.65 -24.61 1.58
CA THR A 132 -2.23 -23.73 2.69
C THR A 132 -1.57 -24.52 3.82
N GLU A 133 -2.10 -25.69 4.18
CA GLU A 133 -1.49 -26.60 5.16
C GLU A 133 -0.09 -27.07 4.73
N ASP A 134 0.11 -27.45 3.46
CA ASP A 134 1.43 -27.87 2.94
C ASP A 134 2.42 -26.70 2.88
N GLU A 135 1.94 -25.50 2.51
CA GLU A 135 2.78 -24.30 2.37
C GLU A 135 3.26 -23.77 3.73
N LEU A 136 2.37 -23.69 4.71
CA LEU A 136 2.67 -23.09 6.02
C LEU A 136 3.01 -24.14 7.09
N GLY A 137 2.71 -25.41 6.86
CA GLY A 137 2.92 -26.49 7.82
C GLY A 137 1.97 -26.42 9.03
N ILE A 138 0.78 -25.87 8.83
CA ILE A 138 -0.30 -25.76 9.82
C ILE A 138 -1.36 -26.86 9.61
N ASP A 139 -2.27 -27.03 10.57
CA ASP A 139 -3.37 -28.00 10.53
C ASP A 139 -4.68 -27.20 10.59
N LEU A 140 -5.47 -27.26 9.51
CA LEU A 140 -6.70 -26.49 9.34
C LEU A 140 -7.90 -27.45 9.34
N GLU A 141 -8.84 -27.24 10.26
CA GLU A 141 -10.02 -28.11 10.38
C GLU A 141 -11.00 -27.87 9.22
N ASP A 142 -11.18 -28.82 8.30
CA ASP A 142 -12.02 -28.67 7.10
C ASP A 142 -13.41 -28.06 7.37
N GLU A 143 -14.06 -28.48 8.46
CA GLU A 143 -15.40 -28.01 8.83
C GLU A 143 -15.44 -26.51 9.18
N LEU A 144 -14.34 -25.94 9.68
CA LEU A 144 -14.23 -24.51 10.01
C LEU A 144 -13.97 -23.65 8.77
N TYR A 145 -13.25 -24.19 7.77
CA TYR A 145 -12.84 -23.40 6.61
C TYR A 145 -13.64 -23.69 5.32
N ALA A 146 -14.65 -24.57 5.39
CA ALA A 146 -15.47 -24.94 4.24
C ALA A 146 -16.20 -23.77 3.56
N ASP A 147 -16.51 -22.70 4.29
CA ASP A 147 -17.14 -21.50 3.72
C ASP A 147 -16.16 -20.69 2.87
N TYR A 148 -14.86 -20.73 3.24
CA TYR A 148 -13.78 -20.00 2.60
C TYR A 148 -13.15 -20.73 1.41
N GLU A 149 -13.54 -21.97 1.13
CA GLU A 149 -12.96 -22.76 0.03
C GLU A 149 -13.24 -22.09 -1.33
N GLY A 150 -12.17 -21.75 -2.06
CA GLY A 150 -12.22 -21.02 -3.33
C GLY A 150 -12.35 -19.50 -3.18
N GLU A 151 -12.40 -18.96 -1.96
CA GLU A 151 -12.51 -17.53 -1.70
C GLU A 151 -11.14 -16.83 -1.72
N PRO A 152 -11.11 -15.49 -1.89
CA PRO A 152 -9.90 -14.71 -1.65
C PRO A 152 -9.52 -14.74 -0.17
N TYR A 153 -8.23 -14.73 0.11
CA TYR A 153 -7.67 -14.69 1.47
C TYR A 153 -6.38 -13.87 1.50
N LEU A 154 -5.91 -13.54 2.71
CA LEU A 154 -4.67 -12.80 2.90
C LEU A 154 -3.67 -13.63 3.71
N MET A 155 -2.47 -13.79 3.17
CA MET A 155 -1.32 -14.35 3.90
C MET A 155 -0.63 -13.22 4.67
N ALA A 156 -0.94 -13.11 5.96
CA ALA A 156 -0.45 -12.06 6.84
C ALA A 156 1.01 -12.27 7.23
N THR A 157 1.83 -11.26 6.97
CA THR A 157 3.24 -11.19 7.37
C THR A 157 3.44 -10.26 8.56
N ARG A 158 2.48 -9.37 8.83
CA ARG A 158 2.48 -8.46 9.98
C ARG A 158 1.05 -8.07 10.35
N GLY A 159 0.80 -7.94 11.64
CA GLY A 159 -0.45 -7.40 12.19
C GLY A 159 -0.16 -6.46 13.36
N GLU A 160 -0.94 -5.39 13.46
CA GLU A 160 -0.91 -4.46 14.60
C GLU A 160 -2.34 -4.06 15.01
N ILE A 161 -2.56 -3.91 16.32
CA ILE A 161 -3.84 -3.49 16.88
C ILE A 161 -3.89 -1.96 16.85
N LEU A 162 -4.95 -1.40 16.26
CA LEU A 162 -5.23 0.03 16.27
C LEU A 162 -6.01 0.36 17.55
N GLU A 163 -5.32 0.93 18.55
CA GLU A 163 -5.97 1.37 19.79
C GLU A 163 -7.04 2.44 19.49
N GLN A 164 -8.29 2.17 19.88
CA GLN A 164 -9.37 3.17 19.82
C GLN A 164 -9.30 4.04 21.09
N GLU A 165 -8.86 5.29 20.95
CA GLU A 165 -8.81 6.29 22.04
C GLU A 165 -10.20 6.68 22.60
#